data_AF-A0A8V0Z2V0-F1
#
_entry.id   AF-A0A8V0Z2V0-F1
#
_cell.length_a   1.000
_cell.length_b   1.000
_cell.length_c   1.000
_cell.angle_alpha   90.00
_cell.angle_beta   90.00
_cell.angle_gamma   90.00
#
_symmetry.space_group_name_H-M   'P 1'
#
loop_
_entity.id
_entity.type
_entity.pdbx_description
1 polymer ?
#
loop_
_entity_poly.entity_id
_entity_poly.type
_entity_poly.pdbx_seq_one_letter_code
_entity_poly.pdbx_strand_id
1 'polypeptide(L)'
;MRLLVALTLCLGLWAELGAAIIPVEEEDPSFWNRQAAAALDATLKIEPRMTEAKNLIIFLGDGFGVPSITATRILKGQLKGNLGPETPLALDSFPYVALSKTYTVDRAVPDSAGTATAYLCGVKGNYKTVGLSAAARYGQCNTTKGNEVISVLERARNAGKAVGIVTTSRVQHASPSGTYAHVVDRNWYADSSMPAEAIAQGCKDIAWQLVHNVDINVIMGGGRVYMTPAGTPDPEYPEYSSENGIRNDGQNLIEKWLSERQGARYVWNRTEMLAAAADPSVTYLMGLFEPMDMKYEMVHNATLDPSLTEMTEAAITILSRNPKGFYLFVEGLAPQKAVDNKTYTSILYGNGPGYPGATRPNVSSSTAGEFNYTQQAAVPLNSETHGGEDVAILAKGPMAYLFHGVQEQNYIAHAMAYAACLEPYENCRQRNSAAPSTHLTPLALLLPALLLSLFH
;
A
#
# COMPACT_ATOMS: atom_id res chain seq x y z
N MET A 1 -63.87 -11.75 -36.36
CA MET A 1 -64.14 -10.97 -35.14
C MET A 1 -63.74 -11.82 -33.92
N ARG A 2 -62.55 -12.43 -33.78
CA ARG A 2 -61.14 -12.13 -34.13
C ARG A 2 -60.63 -10.79 -33.60
N LEU A 3 -59.58 -10.91 -32.77
CA LEU A 3 -58.62 -9.90 -32.34
C LEU A 3 -59.20 -8.68 -31.59
N LEU A 4 -59.25 -8.73 -30.26
CA LEU A 4 -59.09 -7.49 -29.44
C LEU A 4 -58.95 -7.71 -27.92
N VAL A 5 -59.17 -8.92 -27.37
CA VAL A 5 -59.15 -9.13 -25.90
C VAL A 5 -57.83 -9.72 -25.37
N ALA A 6 -56.91 -10.13 -26.25
CA ALA A 6 -55.62 -10.71 -25.82
C ALA A 6 -54.43 -9.71 -25.88
N LEU A 7 -54.66 -8.42 -26.16
CA LEU A 7 -53.58 -7.45 -26.37
C LEU A 7 -53.35 -6.46 -25.21
N THR A 8 -54.13 -6.52 -24.13
CA THR A 8 -54.02 -5.57 -23.00
C THR A 8 -53.46 -6.17 -21.71
N LEU A 9 -53.14 -7.47 -21.67
CA LEU A 9 -52.53 -8.12 -20.49
C LEU A 9 -51.07 -8.57 -20.70
N CYS A 10 -50.47 -8.27 -21.85
CA CYS A 10 -49.04 -8.53 -22.12
C CYS A 10 -48.18 -7.25 -22.20
N LEU A 11 -48.73 -6.09 -21.83
CA LEU A 11 -47.99 -4.82 -21.77
C LEU A 11 -47.55 -4.43 -20.34
N GLY A 12 -47.85 -5.24 -19.32
CA GLY A 12 -47.59 -4.92 -17.91
C GLY A 12 -46.32 -5.53 -17.31
N LEU A 13 -45.46 -6.20 -18.09
CA LEU A 13 -44.37 -7.02 -17.54
C LEU A 13 -43.01 -6.83 -18.24
N TRP A 14 -42.84 -5.75 -19.01
CA TRP A 14 -41.61 -5.51 -19.79
C TRP A 14 -40.91 -4.17 -19.50
N ALA A 15 -41.15 -3.58 -18.32
CA ALA A 15 -40.48 -2.35 -17.90
C ALA A 15 -39.97 -2.43 -16.45
N GLU A 16 -39.18 -3.45 -16.14
CA GLU A 16 -38.19 -3.38 -15.05
C GLU A 16 -36.79 -3.61 -15.63
N LEU A 17 -36.48 -2.88 -16.70
CA LEU A 17 -35.09 -2.47 -16.94
C LEU A 17 -34.83 -1.34 -15.94
N GLY A 18 -34.02 -1.65 -14.92
CA GLY A 18 -33.85 -0.87 -13.69
C GLY A 18 -33.90 0.63 -13.87
N ALA A 19 -34.94 1.26 -13.31
CA ALA A 19 -34.94 2.69 -13.10
C ALA A 19 -33.75 3.03 -12.19
N ALA A 20 -32.83 3.84 -12.68
CA ALA A 20 -31.80 4.43 -11.82
C ALA A 20 -32.53 5.19 -10.71
N ILE A 21 -32.25 4.84 -9.44
CA ILE A 21 -32.74 5.61 -8.30
C ILE A 21 -31.99 6.94 -8.35
N ILE A 22 -32.69 8.02 -8.72
CA ILE A 22 -32.16 9.37 -8.66
C ILE A 22 -32.54 9.92 -7.28
N PRO A 23 -31.57 10.27 -6.41
CA PRO A 23 -31.87 10.98 -5.17
C PRO A 23 -32.60 12.28 -5.51
N VAL A 24 -33.74 12.54 -4.85
CA VAL A 24 -34.59 13.71 -5.14
C VAL A 24 -33.81 15.02 -4.95
N GLU A 25 -32.84 15.05 -4.04
CA GLU A 25 -31.94 16.19 -3.83
C GLU A 25 -30.99 16.45 -5.00
N GLU A 26 -30.60 15.42 -5.76
CA GLU A 26 -29.67 15.53 -6.90
C GLU A 26 -30.37 15.99 -8.18
N GLU A 27 -31.71 15.93 -8.23
CA GLU A 27 -32.50 16.51 -9.33
C GLU A 27 -32.42 18.04 -9.38
N ASP A 28 -32.17 18.69 -8.24
CA ASP A 28 -32.07 20.15 -8.14
C ASP A 28 -30.63 20.64 -8.44
N PRO A 29 -30.41 21.46 -9.49
CA PRO A 29 -29.10 22.06 -9.78
C PRO A 29 -28.47 22.80 -8.59
N SER A 30 -29.27 23.29 -7.64
CA SER A 30 -28.80 23.97 -6.44
C SER A 30 -27.97 23.05 -5.52
N PHE A 31 -28.24 21.74 -5.52
CA PHE A 31 -27.43 20.75 -4.79
C PHE A 31 -25.99 20.73 -5.32
N TRP A 32 -25.83 20.56 -6.63
CA TRP A 32 -24.52 20.53 -7.29
C TRP A 32 -23.76 21.85 -7.13
N ASN A 33 -24.46 22.98 -7.26
CA ASN A 33 -23.86 24.30 -7.06
C ASN A 33 -23.35 24.50 -5.61
N ARG A 34 -24.12 24.08 -4.60
CA ARG A 34 -23.68 24.13 -3.19
C ARG A 34 -22.51 23.19 -2.92
N GLN A 35 -22.55 21.98 -3.47
CA GLN A 35 -21.45 21.01 -3.35
C GLN A 35 -20.14 21.57 -3.93
N ALA A 36 -20.20 22.13 -5.13
CA ALA A 36 -19.04 22.76 -5.79
C ALA A 36 -18.53 23.99 -5.03
N ALA A 37 -19.42 24.87 -4.57
CA ALA A 37 -19.04 26.04 -3.77
C ALA A 37 -18.34 25.63 -2.46
N ALA A 38 -18.86 24.62 -1.76
CA ALA A 38 -18.23 24.08 -0.56
C ALA A 38 -16.85 23.48 -0.84
N ALA A 39 -16.68 22.78 -1.97
CA ALA A 39 -15.39 22.24 -2.39
C ALA A 39 -14.36 23.34 -2.73
N LEU A 40 -14.80 24.43 -3.38
CA LEU A 40 -13.97 25.60 -3.64
C LEU A 40 -13.54 26.28 -2.33
N ASP A 41 -14.48 26.50 -1.41
CA ASP A 41 -14.20 27.07 -0.09
C ASP A 41 -13.24 26.20 0.73
N ALA A 42 -13.35 24.88 0.63
CA ALA A 42 -12.43 23.95 1.26
C ALA A 42 -11.03 24.03 0.61
N THR A 43 -10.95 24.11 -0.72
CA THR A 43 -9.70 24.20 -1.48
C THR A 43 -8.94 25.48 -1.15
N LEU A 44 -9.64 26.63 -1.08
CA LEU A 44 -9.04 27.92 -0.74
C LEU A 44 -8.48 27.99 0.69
N LYS A 45 -8.83 27.03 1.56
CA LYS A 45 -8.29 26.92 2.94
C LYS A 45 -7.09 25.98 3.03
N ILE A 46 -6.68 25.32 1.94
CA ILE A 46 -5.55 24.40 1.94
C ILE A 46 -4.25 25.21 1.95
N GLU A 47 -3.55 25.20 3.07
CA GLU A 47 -2.23 25.84 3.21
C GLU A 47 -1.10 24.79 3.13
N PRO A 48 -0.06 25.03 2.30
CA PRO A 48 1.12 24.18 2.26
C PRO A 48 1.84 24.10 3.60
N ARG A 49 2.00 22.88 4.12
CA ARG A 49 2.73 22.63 5.37
C ARG A 49 4.23 22.47 5.09
N MET A 50 4.99 23.55 5.25
CA MET A 50 6.44 23.63 4.92
C MET A 50 7.39 23.20 6.05
N THR A 51 6.93 22.37 6.99
CA THR A 51 7.71 21.88 8.14
C THR A 51 8.24 20.46 7.90
N GLU A 52 9.17 19.99 8.73
CA GLU A 52 9.61 18.59 8.71
C GLU A 52 8.45 17.62 9.02
N ALA A 53 8.41 16.51 8.29
CA ALA A 53 7.60 15.34 8.64
C ALA A 53 8.34 14.49 9.68
N LYS A 54 7.88 14.56 10.94
CA LYS A 54 8.38 13.69 12.01
C LYS A 54 8.16 12.21 11.67
N ASN A 55 6.97 11.88 11.15
CA ASN A 55 6.57 10.52 10.79
C ASN A 55 6.27 10.43 9.30
N LEU A 56 6.64 9.31 8.69
CA LEU A 56 6.35 8.94 7.31
C LEU A 56 5.50 7.67 7.31
N ILE A 57 4.39 7.68 6.59
CA ILE A 57 3.56 6.49 6.38
C ILE A 57 3.26 6.39 4.89
N ILE A 58 3.53 5.23 4.31
CA ILE A 58 3.12 4.90 2.94
C ILE A 58 2.10 3.76 3.02
N PHE A 59 0.92 3.99 2.46
CA PHE A 59 -0.08 2.95 2.24
C PHE A 59 0.00 2.52 0.77
N LEU A 60 0.30 1.26 0.54
CA LEU A 60 0.43 0.67 -0.79
C LEU A 60 -0.74 -0.32 -1.00
N GLY A 61 -1.62 -0.02 -1.95
CA GLY A 61 -2.58 -0.99 -2.46
C GLY A 61 -2.00 -1.66 -3.69
N ASP A 62 -1.54 -2.91 -3.56
CA ASP A 62 -0.93 -3.62 -4.70
C ASP A 62 -2.04 -3.94 -5.72
N GLY A 63 -1.82 -3.58 -6.99
CA GLY A 63 -2.84 -3.64 -8.05
C GLY A 63 -3.99 -2.62 -7.90
N PHE A 64 -3.89 -1.63 -7.01
CA PHE A 64 -4.98 -0.70 -6.69
C PHE A 64 -5.01 0.54 -7.61
N GLY A 65 -5.21 0.31 -8.91
CA GLY A 65 -5.36 1.36 -9.92
C GLY A 65 -6.63 2.20 -9.77
N VAL A 66 -6.77 3.25 -10.60
CA VAL A 66 -7.94 4.17 -10.60
C VAL A 66 -9.29 3.43 -10.75
N PRO A 67 -9.42 2.39 -11.61
CA PRO A 67 -10.65 1.60 -11.68
C PRO A 67 -10.98 0.92 -10.35
N SER A 68 -9.98 0.31 -9.70
CA SER A 68 -10.13 -0.37 -8.41
C SER A 68 -10.56 0.61 -7.31
N ILE A 69 -9.96 1.81 -7.25
CA ILE A 69 -10.37 2.87 -6.31
C ILE A 69 -11.87 3.18 -6.45
N THR A 70 -12.34 3.32 -7.69
CA THR A 70 -13.73 3.69 -7.97
C THR A 70 -14.70 2.55 -7.66
N ALA A 71 -14.36 1.32 -8.02
CA ALA A 71 -15.14 0.14 -7.67
C ALA A 71 -15.25 -0.03 -6.14
N THR A 72 -14.14 0.16 -5.41
CA THR A 72 -14.13 0.14 -3.93
C THR A 72 -14.97 1.25 -3.33
N ARG A 73 -14.97 2.46 -3.91
CA ARG A 73 -15.84 3.56 -3.47
C ARG A 73 -17.31 3.18 -3.54
N ILE A 74 -17.74 2.68 -4.69
CA ILE A 74 -19.12 2.25 -4.93
C ILE A 74 -19.52 1.16 -3.94
N LEU A 75 -18.71 0.09 -3.84
CA LEU A 75 -18.97 -1.01 -2.92
C LEU A 75 -19.07 -0.52 -1.47
N LYS A 76 -18.13 0.32 -1.02
CA LYS A 76 -18.11 0.81 0.36
C LYS A 76 -19.30 1.71 0.68
N GLY A 77 -19.74 2.54 -0.26
CA GLY A 77 -20.95 3.35 -0.10
C GLY A 77 -22.21 2.49 -0.01
N GLN A 78 -22.33 1.48 -0.88
CA GLN A 78 -23.45 0.53 -0.87
C GLN A 78 -23.53 -0.29 0.42
N LEU A 79 -22.38 -0.76 0.94
CA LEU A 79 -22.31 -1.44 2.23
C LEU A 79 -22.73 -0.56 3.41
N LYS A 80 -22.72 0.76 3.26
CA LYS A 80 -23.20 1.73 4.25
C LYS A 80 -24.66 2.15 4.04
N GLY A 81 -25.34 1.58 3.05
CA GLY A 81 -26.72 1.92 2.71
C GLY A 81 -26.87 3.16 1.83
N ASN A 82 -25.78 3.68 1.26
CA ASN A 82 -25.82 4.75 0.26
C ASN A 82 -25.86 4.17 -1.17
N LEU A 83 -25.97 5.01 -2.19
CA LEU A 83 -25.99 4.54 -3.59
C LEU A 83 -24.60 4.06 -4.06
N GLY A 84 -23.53 4.60 -3.48
CA GLY A 84 -22.16 4.15 -3.73
C GLY A 84 -21.22 5.26 -4.16
N PRO A 85 -21.30 5.73 -5.42
CA PRO A 85 -20.28 6.59 -6.03
C PRO A 85 -20.11 7.96 -5.34
N GLU A 86 -21.17 8.48 -4.74
CA GLU A 86 -21.19 9.74 -3.99
C GLU A 86 -20.53 9.66 -2.61
N THR A 87 -20.32 8.45 -2.09
CA THR A 87 -19.77 8.24 -0.74
C THR A 87 -18.24 8.23 -0.77
N PRO A 88 -17.54 9.23 -0.20
CA PRO A 88 -16.09 9.29 -0.26
C PRO A 88 -15.42 8.18 0.56
N LEU A 89 -14.34 7.63 0.01
CA LEU A 89 -13.35 6.83 0.74
C LEU A 89 -12.53 7.74 1.68
N ALA A 90 -11.85 7.12 2.65
CA ALA A 90 -10.91 7.87 3.49
C ALA A 90 -9.78 8.52 2.67
N LEU A 91 -9.31 7.84 1.62
CA LEU A 91 -8.30 8.36 0.70
C LEU A 91 -8.81 9.56 -0.11
N ASP A 92 -10.11 9.66 -0.40
CA ASP A 92 -10.67 10.78 -1.16
C ASP A 92 -10.60 12.12 -0.40
N SER A 93 -10.37 12.06 0.92
CA SER A 93 -10.19 13.25 1.75
C SER A 93 -8.76 13.81 1.72
N PHE A 94 -7.84 13.19 0.98
CA PHE A 94 -6.46 13.64 0.87
C PHE A 94 -6.39 14.85 -0.09
N PRO A 95 -5.82 16.00 0.35
CA PRO A 95 -5.92 17.26 -0.38
C PRO A 95 -5.04 17.35 -1.63
N TYR A 96 -4.05 16.46 -1.79
CA TYR A 96 -3.11 16.49 -2.91
C TYR A 96 -3.13 15.17 -3.66
N VAL A 97 -3.25 15.26 -4.99
CA VAL A 97 -3.32 14.11 -5.89
C VAL A 97 -2.31 14.29 -7.03
N ALA A 98 -1.63 13.21 -7.38
CA ALA A 98 -0.78 13.12 -8.56
C ALA A 98 -1.00 11.79 -9.28
N LEU A 99 -0.56 11.70 -10.53
CA LEU A 99 -0.45 10.43 -11.27
C LEU A 99 0.99 9.93 -11.24
N SER A 100 1.16 8.62 -11.17
CA SER A 100 2.45 7.92 -11.07
C SER A 100 2.64 6.98 -12.25
N LYS A 101 3.68 7.22 -13.05
CA LYS A 101 4.07 6.36 -14.19
C LYS A 101 4.82 5.12 -13.70
N THR A 102 4.22 3.94 -13.86
CA THR A 102 4.60 2.70 -13.15
C THR A 102 5.60 1.81 -13.88
N TYR A 103 5.92 2.07 -15.14
CA TYR A 103 6.83 1.24 -15.94
C TYR A 103 8.16 0.93 -15.22
N THR A 104 8.66 -0.30 -15.32
CA THR A 104 10.05 -0.65 -14.95
C THR A 104 10.98 -0.32 -16.10
N VAL A 105 12.29 -0.24 -15.85
CA VAL A 105 13.25 0.15 -16.90
C VAL A 105 13.18 -0.76 -18.14
N ASP A 106 12.88 -2.04 -17.94
CA ASP A 106 12.85 -3.07 -18.98
C ASP A 106 11.44 -3.50 -19.43
N ARG A 107 10.36 -3.02 -18.78
CA ARG A 107 8.96 -3.39 -19.11
C ARG A 107 8.00 -2.21 -18.95
N ALA A 108 7.16 -2.01 -19.96
CA ALA A 108 6.06 -1.03 -19.89
C ALA A 108 5.00 -1.43 -18.84
N VAL A 109 4.65 -2.71 -18.78
CA VAL A 109 3.79 -3.27 -17.72
C VAL A 109 4.71 -3.85 -16.63
N PRO A 110 4.71 -3.27 -15.42
CA PRO A 110 5.67 -3.63 -14.39
C PRO A 110 5.27 -4.86 -13.57
N ASP A 111 6.14 -5.32 -12.66
CA ASP A 111 5.76 -6.12 -11.51
C ASP A 111 5.93 -5.37 -10.18
N SER A 112 5.49 -6.00 -9.07
CA SER A 112 5.64 -5.43 -7.73
C SER A 112 7.11 -5.22 -7.32
N ALA A 113 8.08 -6.01 -7.82
CA ALA A 113 9.48 -5.89 -7.39
C ALA A 113 10.19 -4.64 -7.96
N GLY A 114 10.12 -4.46 -9.29
CA GLY A 114 10.73 -3.29 -9.91
C GLY A 114 10.07 -1.99 -9.47
N THR A 115 8.75 -2.01 -9.22
CA THR A 115 8.00 -0.86 -8.69
C THR A 115 8.32 -0.58 -7.22
N ALA A 116 8.46 -1.61 -6.37
CA ALA A 116 8.90 -1.45 -4.98
C ALA A 116 10.24 -0.72 -4.89
N THR A 117 11.19 -1.08 -5.75
CA THR A 117 12.47 -0.37 -5.85
C THR A 117 12.26 1.12 -6.19
N ALA A 118 11.32 1.43 -7.09
CA ALA A 118 11.00 2.81 -7.43
C ALA A 118 10.42 3.57 -6.24
N TYR A 119 9.26 3.16 -5.72
CA TYR A 119 8.55 3.94 -4.70
C TYR A 119 9.15 3.85 -3.29
N LEU A 120 10.03 2.88 -3.01
CA LEU A 120 10.71 2.74 -1.70
C LEU A 120 12.17 3.17 -1.72
N CYS A 121 12.90 3.04 -2.83
CA CYS A 121 14.31 3.42 -2.89
C CYS A 121 14.54 4.72 -3.67
N GLY A 122 13.64 5.09 -4.57
CA GLY A 122 13.80 6.28 -5.43
C GLY A 122 14.55 6.01 -6.72
N VAL A 123 14.75 4.73 -7.07
CA VAL A 123 15.41 4.32 -8.33
C VAL A 123 14.54 3.30 -9.04
N LYS A 124 14.28 3.47 -10.34
CA LYS A 124 13.60 2.44 -11.12
C LYS A 124 14.52 1.23 -11.34
N GLY A 125 14.04 0.06 -10.98
CA GLY A 125 14.70 -1.23 -11.19
C GLY A 125 14.19 -1.96 -12.43
N ASN A 126 14.70 -3.19 -12.63
CA ASN A 126 14.20 -4.11 -13.63
C ASN A 126 13.09 -5.01 -13.06
N TYR A 127 12.25 -5.53 -13.93
CA TYR A 127 11.21 -6.51 -13.61
C TYR A 127 11.77 -7.68 -12.79
N LYS A 128 11.06 -8.07 -11.72
CA LYS A 128 11.42 -9.13 -10.75
C LYS A 128 12.69 -8.91 -9.90
N THR A 129 13.34 -7.75 -9.99
CA THR A 129 14.47 -7.37 -9.11
C THR A 129 13.98 -6.43 -8.00
N VAL A 130 14.49 -6.58 -6.78
CA VAL A 130 14.09 -5.79 -5.61
C VAL A 130 15.32 -5.07 -5.05
N GLY A 131 15.20 -3.77 -4.77
CA GLY A 131 16.24 -2.99 -4.11
C GLY A 131 17.53 -2.86 -4.93
N LEU A 132 17.45 -3.04 -6.26
CA LEU A 132 18.58 -3.00 -7.16
C LEU A 132 18.34 -2.01 -8.30
N SER A 133 19.40 -1.30 -8.70
CA SER A 133 19.39 -0.48 -9.90
C SER A 133 19.18 -1.35 -11.15
N ALA A 134 18.77 -0.72 -12.25
CA ALA A 134 18.57 -1.41 -13.52
C ALA A 134 19.87 -1.95 -14.18
N ALA A 135 21.04 -1.77 -13.56
CA ALA A 135 22.27 -2.45 -13.97
C ALA A 135 22.29 -3.93 -13.53
N ALA A 136 21.53 -4.31 -12.50
CA ALA A 136 21.35 -5.70 -12.11
C ALA A 136 20.48 -6.47 -13.13
N ARG A 137 20.58 -7.81 -13.17
CA ARG A 137 19.86 -8.66 -14.13
C ARG A 137 19.10 -9.77 -13.40
N TYR A 138 17.86 -9.97 -13.81
CA TYR A 138 16.98 -10.98 -13.24
C TYR A 138 17.64 -12.38 -13.23
N GLY A 139 17.66 -13.01 -12.05
CA GLY A 139 18.22 -14.35 -11.84
C GLY A 139 19.76 -14.46 -11.88
N GLN A 140 20.49 -13.34 -12.02
CA GLN A 140 21.97 -13.34 -12.12
C GLN A 140 22.62 -12.75 -10.87
N CYS A 141 22.91 -13.61 -9.88
CA CYS A 141 23.42 -13.19 -8.57
C CYS A 141 24.68 -12.31 -8.66
N ASN A 142 25.62 -12.65 -9.54
CA ASN A 142 26.84 -11.89 -9.79
C ASN A 142 26.62 -10.42 -10.23
N THR A 143 25.40 -10.03 -10.63
CA THR A 143 25.04 -8.65 -10.98
C THR A 143 24.46 -7.84 -9.81
N THR A 144 24.38 -8.42 -8.60
CA THR A 144 23.82 -7.75 -7.41
C THR A 144 24.78 -6.68 -6.88
N LYS A 145 26.04 -7.06 -6.65
CA LYS A 145 27.03 -6.24 -5.93
C LYS A 145 27.35 -4.95 -6.68
N GLY A 146 27.24 -3.82 -5.98
CA GLY A 146 27.45 -2.48 -6.50
C GLY A 146 26.20 -1.86 -7.14
N ASN A 147 25.08 -2.59 -7.19
CA ASN A 147 23.82 -2.12 -7.73
C ASN A 147 22.73 -1.97 -6.67
N GLU A 148 23.04 -2.20 -5.39
CA GLU A 148 22.14 -1.99 -4.26
C GLU A 148 21.70 -0.52 -4.16
N VAL A 149 20.40 -0.30 -3.97
CA VAL A 149 19.82 1.03 -3.76
C VAL A 149 19.04 1.07 -2.45
N ILE A 150 19.36 2.05 -1.61
CA ILE A 150 18.91 2.11 -0.22
C ILE A 150 17.49 2.65 -0.10
N SER A 151 16.64 1.95 0.66
CA SER A 151 15.25 2.34 0.85
C SER A 151 15.12 3.60 1.72
N VAL A 152 13.98 4.31 1.65
CA VAL A 152 13.66 5.40 2.57
C VAL A 152 13.48 4.88 4.00
N LEU A 153 13.02 3.63 4.14
CA LEU A 153 12.91 2.96 5.44
C LEU A 153 14.30 2.82 6.09
N GLU A 154 15.29 2.32 5.36
CA GLU A 154 16.65 2.17 5.87
C GLU A 154 17.27 3.53 6.18
N ARG A 155 17.08 4.54 5.32
CA ARG A 155 17.51 5.91 5.60
C ARG A 155 16.84 6.50 6.85
N ALA A 156 15.55 6.24 7.05
CA ALA A 156 14.84 6.64 8.26
C ALA A 156 15.44 5.96 9.51
N ARG A 157 15.77 4.67 9.39
CA ARG A 157 16.43 3.93 10.46
C ARG A 157 17.81 4.51 10.79
N ASN A 158 18.61 4.83 9.78
CA ASN A 158 19.94 5.45 9.91
C ASN A 158 19.86 6.84 10.56
N ALA A 159 18.78 7.59 10.32
CA ALA A 159 18.50 8.86 11.02
C ALA A 159 18.02 8.68 12.48
N GLY A 160 17.82 7.44 12.93
CA GLY A 160 17.40 7.07 14.28
C GLY A 160 15.88 7.04 14.49
N LYS A 161 15.08 7.07 13.41
CA LYS A 161 13.64 6.85 13.49
C LYS A 161 13.35 5.37 13.77
N ALA A 162 12.21 5.08 14.39
CA ALA A 162 11.70 3.71 14.42
C ALA A 162 11.16 3.35 13.05
N VAL A 163 11.20 2.08 12.67
CA VAL A 163 10.73 1.65 11.35
C VAL A 163 9.89 0.39 11.42
N GLY A 164 8.84 0.31 10.59
CA GLY A 164 7.98 -0.85 10.56
C GLY A 164 7.39 -1.17 9.19
N ILE A 165 7.04 -2.44 9.06
CA ILE A 165 6.45 -3.08 7.89
C ILE A 165 5.19 -3.80 8.37
N VAL A 166 4.07 -3.49 7.72
CA VAL A 166 2.79 -4.18 7.89
C VAL A 166 2.30 -4.57 6.50
N THR A 167 1.96 -5.83 6.30
CA THR A 167 1.39 -6.31 5.03
C THR A 167 0.44 -7.47 5.28
N THR A 168 -0.54 -7.67 4.39
CA THR A 168 -1.34 -8.90 4.32
C THR A 168 -0.64 -10.02 3.52
N SER A 169 0.47 -9.75 2.85
CA SER A 169 1.27 -10.79 2.19
C SER A 169 2.27 -11.42 3.16
N ARG A 170 3.08 -12.35 2.65
CA ARG A 170 4.38 -12.69 3.24
C ARG A 170 5.20 -11.42 3.43
N VAL A 171 5.84 -11.23 4.60
CA VAL A 171 6.76 -10.09 4.81
C VAL A 171 7.99 -10.13 3.90
N GLN A 172 8.25 -11.29 3.28
CA GLN A 172 9.27 -11.55 2.26
C GLN A 172 8.79 -11.29 0.82
N HIS A 173 7.53 -10.90 0.62
CA HIS A 173 7.00 -10.60 -0.72
C HIS A 173 7.69 -9.37 -1.34
N ALA A 174 7.51 -9.15 -2.64
CA ALA A 174 8.25 -8.13 -3.39
C ALA A 174 8.07 -6.70 -2.86
N SER A 175 6.85 -6.30 -2.54
CA SER A 175 6.56 -4.96 -2.01
C SER A 175 7.21 -4.70 -0.65
N PRO A 176 6.99 -5.52 0.40
CA PRO A 176 7.62 -5.28 1.70
C PRO A 176 9.13 -5.45 1.63
N SER A 177 9.64 -6.41 0.83
CA SER A 177 11.08 -6.62 0.68
C SER A 177 11.80 -5.45 0.02
N GLY A 178 11.14 -4.62 -0.78
CA GLY A 178 11.75 -3.38 -1.29
C GLY A 178 12.14 -2.37 -0.19
N THR A 179 11.68 -2.58 1.05
CA THR A 179 12.12 -1.74 2.18
C THR A 179 13.44 -2.19 2.82
N TYR A 180 13.92 -3.41 2.58
CA TYR A 180 15.09 -3.96 3.27
C TYR A 180 16.00 -4.89 2.44
N ALA A 181 15.53 -5.45 1.34
CA ALA A 181 16.23 -6.49 0.58
C ALA A 181 16.83 -5.96 -0.73
N HIS A 182 17.91 -6.61 -1.15
CA HIS A 182 18.57 -6.44 -2.43
C HIS A 182 18.68 -7.82 -3.10
N VAL A 183 17.79 -8.12 -4.04
CA VAL A 183 17.76 -9.43 -4.72
C VAL A 183 17.48 -9.30 -6.22
N VAL A 184 18.18 -10.10 -7.00
CA VAL A 184 17.99 -10.22 -8.45
C VAL A 184 16.81 -11.12 -8.82
N ASP A 185 16.20 -11.82 -7.87
CA ASP A 185 14.98 -12.59 -8.08
C ASP A 185 14.08 -12.50 -6.85
N ARG A 186 12.93 -11.85 -7.01
CA ARG A 186 11.89 -11.72 -5.97
C ARG A 186 11.37 -13.05 -5.41
N ASN A 187 11.64 -14.19 -6.06
CA ASN A 187 11.17 -15.50 -5.62
C ASN A 187 12.14 -16.19 -4.64
N TRP A 188 13.29 -15.58 -4.31
CA TRP A 188 14.26 -16.11 -3.35
C TRP A 188 13.83 -15.86 -1.90
N TYR A 189 12.64 -16.31 -1.52
CA TYR A 189 12.04 -16.09 -0.20
C TYR A 189 12.84 -16.71 0.95
N ALA A 190 13.34 -17.95 0.74
CA ALA A 190 14.24 -18.69 1.62
C ALA A 190 15.39 -19.32 0.82
N ASP A 191 16.42 -19.81 1.49
CA ASP A 191 17.56 -20.48 0.85
C ASP A 191 17.12 -21.69 -0.01
N SER A 192 16.06 -22.39 0.38
CA SER A 192 15.48 -23.50 -0.39
C SER A 192 14.85 -23.11 -1.73
N SER A 193 14.55 -21.82 -1.92
CA SER A 193 14.04 -21.26 -3.19
C SER A 193 15.13 -20.70 -4.10
N MET A 194 16.40 -20.80 -3.69
CA MET A 194 17.54 -20.27 -4.43
C MET A 194 18.28 -21.36 -5.21
N PRO A 195 18.80 -21.04 -6.42
CA PRO A 195 19.76 -21.91 -7.09
C PRO A 195 21.05 -22.06 -6.27
N ALA A 196 21.62 -23.26 -6.23
CA ALA A 196 22.88 -23.54 -5.53
C ALA A 196 24.03 -22.60 -5.99
N GLU A 197 24.06 -22.27 -7.27
CA GLU A 197 24.99 -21.30 -7.87
C GLU A 197 24.88 -19.91 -7.22
N ALA A 198 23.66 -19.42 -6.98
CA ALA A 198 23.43 -18.11 -6.37
C ALA A 198 23.85 -18.09 -4.89
N ILE A 199 23.59 -19.18 -4.16
CA ILE A 199 24.05 -19.37 -2.78
C ILE A 199 25.58 -19.37 -2.74
N ALA A 200 26.23 -20.11 -3.63
CA ALA A 200 27.70 -20.17 -3.73
C ALA A 200 28.33 -18.82 -4.11
N GLN A 201 27.64 -18.01 -4.93
CA GLN A 201 28.04 -16.64 -5.27
C GLN A 201 27.80 -15.63 -4.14
N GLY A 202 27.17 -16.05 -3.04
CA GLY A 202 27.00 -15.24 -1.83
C GLY A 202 25.71 -14.41 -1.78
N CYS A 203 24.80 -14.55 -2.75
CA CYS A 203 23.47 -13.97 -2.61
C CYS A 203 22.75 -14.56 -1.40
N LYS A 204 21.91 -13.75 -0.77
CA LYS A 204 21.14 -14.12 0.42
C LYS A 204 19.65 -14.09 0.11
N ASP A 205 18.92 -15.04 0.67
CA ASP A 205 17.47 -15.09 0.58
C ASP A 205 16.82 -13.91 1.30
N ILE A 206 15.59 -13.58 0.91
CA ILE A 206 14.85 -12.42 1.41
C ILE A 206 14.57 -12.55 2.91
N ALA A 207 14.23 -13.75 3.41
CA ALA A 207 14.04 -13.98 4.85
C ALA A 207 15.32 -13.74 5.66
N TRP A 208 16.48 -14.16 5.15
CA TRP A 208 17.77 -13.83 5.76
C TRP A 208 17.98 -12.31 5.78
N GLN A 209 17.76 -11.63 4.65
CA GLN A 209 17.94 -10.17 4.55
C GLN A 209 16.99 -9.38 5.47
N LEU A 210 15.77 -9.85 5.71
CA LEU A 210 14.81 -9.26 6.66
C LEU A 210 15.39 -9.13 8.08
N VAL A 211 16.19 -10.09 8.51
CA VAL A 211 16.76 -10.12 9.88
C VAL A 211 18.08 -9.34 9.95
N HIS A 212 18.82 -9.24 8.85
CA HIS A 212 20.22 -8.81 8.86
C HIS A 212 20.49 -7.43 8.26
N ASN A 213 19.73 -7.00 7.25
CA ASN A 213 20.06 -5.78 6.51
C ASN A 213 19.69 -4.52 7.28
N VAL A 214 18.47 -4.49 7.84
CA VAL A 214 17.92 -3.31 8.51
C VAL A 214 17.40 -3.71 9.89
N ASP A 215 17.65 -2.88 10.89
CA ASP A 215 17.10 -3.09 12.23
C ASP A 215 15.65 -2.58 12.32
N ILE A 216 14.69 -3.47 12.06
CA ILE A 216 13.27 -3.14 11.93
C ILE A 216 12.53 -3.35 13.26
N ASN A 217 11.86 -2.32 13.76
CA ASN A 217 11.13 -2.35 15.03
C ASN A 217 9.84 -3.18 14.94
N VAL A 218 9.11 -3.09 13.85
CA VAL A 218 7.84 -3.81 13.69
C VAL A 218 7.79 -4.52 12.35
N ILE A 219 7.59 -5.83 12.37
CA ILE A 219 7.45 -6.68 11.18
C ILE A 219 6.14 -7.46 11.35
N MET A 220 5.12 -7.17 10.54
CA MET A 220 3.83 -7.84 10.64
C MET A 220 3.28 -8.25 9.28
N GLY A 221 2.84 -9.50 9.19
CA GLY A 221 2.23 -10.10 7.99
C GLY A 221 2.25 -11.62 8.06
N GLY A 222 2.30 -12.29 6.92
CA GLY A 222 2.52 -13.73 6.86
C GLY A 222 4.00 -14.11 6.62
N GLY A 223 4.26 -15.39 6.33
CA GLY A 223 5.55 -15.87 5.85
C GLY A 223 6.37 -16.65 6.87
N ARG A 224 5.72 -17.38 7.80
CA ARG A 224 6.40 -18.23 8.79
C ARG A 224 7.29 -19.30 8.16
N VAL A 225 6.86 -19.93 7.05
CA VAL A 225 7.58 -21.08 6.45
C VAL A 225 9.03 -20.77 6.08
N TYR A 226 9.33 -19.52 5.73
CA TYR A 226 10.65 -19.10 5.27
C TYR A 226 11.64 -18.85 6.40
N MET A 227 11.16 -18.85 7.64
CA MET A 227 11.92 -18.39 8.81
C MET A 227 12.50 -19.53 9.65
N THR A 228 12.01 -20.76 9.47
CA THR A 228 12.38 -21.91 10.32
C THR A 228 12.95 -23.08 9.52
N PRO A 229 13.76 -23.97 10.15
CA PRO A 229 14.36 -25.12 9.50
C PRO A 229 13.34 -26.05 8.84
N ALA A 230 13.77 -26.72 7.76
CA ALA A 230 13.01 -27.73 7.05
C ALA A 230 12.36 -28.75 8.02
N GLY A 231 11.03 -28.86 7.97
CA GLY A 231 10.27 -29.80 8.79
C GLY A 231 9.85 -29.28 10.17
N THR A 232 10.19 -28.04 10.55
CA THR A 232 9.67 -27.39 11.77
C THR A 232 8.15 -27.22 11.64
N PRO A 233 7.33 -27.81 12.53
CA PRO A 233 5.87 -27.68 12.45
C PRO A 233 5.40 -26.23 12.58
N ASP A 234 4.44 -25.83 11.75
CA ASP A 234 3.78 -24.53 11.89
C ASP A 234 2.94 -24.50 13.19
N PRO A 235 2.98 -23.41 13.98
CA PRO A 235 2.26 -23.35 15.26
C PRO A 235 0.73 -23.39 15.10
N GLU A 236 0.20 -22.98 13.95
CA GLU A 236 -1.25 -22.96 13.69
C GLU A 236 -1.70 -24.21 12.92
N TYR A 237 -0.82 -24.77 12.08
CA TYR A 237 -1.10 -25.92 11.22
C TYR A 237 -0.16 -27.11 11.45
N PRO A 238 0.00 -27.61 12.69
CA PRO A 238 1.02 -28.61 13.02
C PRO A 238 0.80 -29.97 12.33
N GLU A 239 -0.42 -30.24 11.85
CA GLU A 239 -0.76 -31.49 11.15
C GLU A 239 -0.45 -31.45 9.65
N TYR A 240 -0.15 -30.28 9.08
CA TYR A 240 0.04 -30.09 7.65
C TYR A 240 1.51 -29.86 7.33
N SER A 241 2.21 -30.92 6.91
CA SER A 241 3.63 -30.84 6.56
C SER A 241 3.94 -29.88 5.41
N SER A 242 2.95 -29.51 4.60
CA SER A 242 3.07 -28.46 3.57
C SER A 242 3.29 -27.06 4.15
N GLU A 243 2.88 -26.83 5.40
CA GLU A 243 3.01 -25.56 6.10
C GLU A 243 4.26 -25.51 7.00
N ASN A 244 5.04 -26.59 7.06
CA ASN A 244 6.25 -26.62 7.88
C ASN A 244 7.31 -25.66 7.33
N GLY A 245 8.26 -25.29 8.20
CA GLY A 245 9.46 -24.57 7.81
C GLY A 245 10.18 -25.21 6.63
N ILE A 246 10.79 -24.40 5.77
CA ILE A 246 11.41 -24.86 4.52
C ILE A 246 12.90 -24.54 4.39
N ARG A 247 13.55 -23.99 5.42
CA ARG A 247 14.98 -23.61 5.32
C ARG A 247 15.90 -24.83 5.31
N ASN A 248 16.77 -24.95 4.31
CA ASN A 248 17.71 -26.07 4.20
C ASN A 248 19.02 -25.82 4.95
N ASP A 249 19.28 -24.57 5.33
CA ASP A 249 20.48 -24.17 6.07
C ASP A 249 20.40 -24.41 7.59
N GLY A 250 19.29 -24.95 8.08
CA GLY A 250 19.08 -25.27 9.49
C GLY A 250 18.93 -24.06 10.42
N GLN A 251 18.80 -22.83 9.88
CA GLN A 251 18.67 -21.63 10.69
C GLN A 251 17.22 -21.42 11.16
N ASN A 252 17.06 -21.02 12.42
CA ASN A 252 15.83 -20.41 12.91
C ASN A 252 16.02 -18.88 12.97
N LEU A 253 15.51 -18.20 11.95
CA LEU A 253 15.64 -16.75 11.80
C LEU A 253 14.79 -15.95 12.79
N ILE A 254 13.69 -16.53 13.30
CA ILE A 254 12.89 -15.92 14.38
C ILE A 254 13.71 -15.87 15.66
N GLU A 255 14.30 -17.01 16.06
CA GLU A 255 15.15 -17.09 17.26
C GLU A 255 16.38 -16.16 17.14
N LYS A 256 17.00 -16.14 15.96
CA LYS A 256 18.11 -15.22 15.68
C LYS A 256 17.69 -13.77 15.88
N TRP A 257 16.58 -13.35 15.27
CA TRP A 257 16.09 -11.98 15.39
C TRP A 257 15.77 -11.58 16.84
N LEU A 258 15.16 -12.49 17.61
CA LEU A 258 14.87 -12.30 19.04
C LEU A 258 16.14 -12.15 19.88
N SER A 259 17.13 -13.01 19.65
CA SER A 259 18.37 -13.05 20.45
C SER A 259 19.22 -11.80 20.33
N GLU A 260 19.09 -11.07 19.21
CA GLU A 260 19.90 -9.90 18.88
C GLU A 260 19.26 -8.59 19.38
N ARG A 261 18.02 -8.61 19.87
CA ARG A 261 17.23 -7.41 20.16
C ARG A 261 16.61 -7.45 21.55
N GLN A 262 17.07 -6.56 22.42
CA GLN A 262 16.48 -6.42 23.74
C GLN A 262 15.03 -5.91 23.63
N GLY A 263 14.11 -6.55 24.37
CA GLY A 263 12.68 -6.20 24.30
C GLY A 263 11.99 -6.64 23.01
N ALA A 264 12.58 -7.60 22.28
CA ALA A 264 11.95 -8.23 21.13
C ALA A 264 10.92 -9.27 21.54
N ARG A 265 9.82 -9.30 20.79
CA ARG A 265 8.73 -10.27 20.94
C ARG A 265 8.38 -10.85 19.58
N TYR A 266 8.23 -12.17 19.54
CA TYR A 266 7.63 -12.88 18.42
C TYR A 266 6.21 -13.29 18.82
N VAL A 267 5.28 -13.13 17.89
CA VAL A 267 3.87 -13.54 18.01
C VAL A 267 3.43 -14.15 16.69
N TRP A 268 2.47 -15.06 16.74
CA TRP A 268 1.91 -15.67 15.53
C TRP A 268 0.38 -15.58 15.45
N ASN A 269 -0.27 -15.01 16.48
CA ASN A 269 -1.72 -14.82 16.50
C ASN A 269 -2.10 -13.42 17.00
N ARG A 270 -3.35 -13.04 16.74
CA ARG A 270 -3.97 -11.76 17.06
C ARG A 270 -3.94 -11.44 18.54
N THR A 271 -4.25 -12.40 19.40
CA THR A 271 -4.33 -12.16 20.86
C THR A 271 -2.96 -11.79 21.43
N GLU A 272 -1.93 -12.53 21.05
CA GLU A 272 -0.54 -12.23 21.42
C GLU A 272 -0.06 -10.90 20.84
N MET A 273 -0.43 -10.58 19.59
CA MET A 273 -0.09 -9.29 18.97
C MET A 273 -0.67 -8.11 19.76
N LEU A 274 -1.96 -8.17 20.13
CA LEU A 274 -2.61 -7.12 20.90
C LEU A 274 -1.96 -6.98 22.29
N ALA A 275 -1.64 -8.09 22.94
CA ALA A 275 -0.93 -8.08 24.22
C ALA A 275 0.47 -7.47 24.10
N ALA A 276 1.22 -7.83 23.06
CA ALA A 276 2.57 -7.32 22.81
C ALA A 276 2.56 -5.82 22.49
N ALA A 277 1.59 -5.33 21.70
CA ALA A 277 1.44 -3.92 21.40
C ALA A 277 1.11 -3.08 22.65
N ALA A 278 0.34 -3.64 23.59
CA ALA A 278 0.00 -2.98 24.85
C ALA A 278 1.16 -2.98 25.87
N ASP A 279 2.13 -3.89 25.74
CA ASP A 279 3.28 -3.99 26.65
C ASP A 279 4.33 -2.90 26.35
N PRO A 280 4.63 -1.99 27.29
CA PRO A 280 5.63 -0.93 27.10
C PRO A 280 7.07 -1.46 27.03
N SER A 281 7.33 -2.69 27.49
CA SER A 281 8.66 -3.31 27.42
C SER A 281 8.98 -3.86 26.03
N VAL A 282 7.97 -4.05 25.18
CA VAL A 282 8.13 -4.50 23.80
C VAL A 282 8.59 -3.32 22.93
N THR A 283 9.84 -3.37 22.47
CA THR A 283 10.42 -2.34 21.58
C THR A 283 10.62 -2.85 20.16
N TYR A 284 10.59 -4.18 20.00
CA TYR A 284 10.61 -4.88 18.72
C TYR A 284 9.48 -5.92 18.69
N LEU A 285 8.69 -5.95 17.62
CA LEU A 285 7.62 -6.93 17.43
C LEU A 285 7.71 -7.56 16.04
N MET A 286 7.83 -8.89 16.00
CA MET A 286 7.67 -9.70 14.79
C MET A 286 6.38 -10.52 14.93
N GLY A 287 5.35 -10.17 14.15
CA GLY A 287 4.08 -10.89 14.06
C GLY A 287 3.95 -11.61 12.73
N LEU A 288 4.06 -12.93 12.72
CA LEU A 288 3.90 -13.74 11.50
C LEU A 288 2.65 -14.61 11.62
N PHE A 289 1.57 -14.20 10.96
CA PHE A 289 0.21 -14.69 11.21
C PHE A 289 -0.22 -15.85 10.32
N GLU A 290 0.49 -16.14 9.23
CA GLU A 290 0.25 -17.32 8.38
C GLU A 290 1.57 -17.93 7.88
N PRO A 291 1.58 -19.21 7.46
CA PRO A 291 2.74 -19.87 6.86
C PRO A 291 3.24 -19.10 5.64
N MET A 292 2.32 -18.70 4.74
CA MET A 292 2.59 -17.92 3.54
C MET A 292 1.88 -16.57 3.60
N ASP A 293 1.02 -16.22 2.65
CA ASP A 293 0.27 -14.95 2.67
C ASP A 293 -0.85 -15.03 3.71
N MET A 294 -1.26 -13.89 4.28
CA MET A 294 -2.42 -13.88 5.18
C MET A 294 -3.70 -14.22 4.41
N LYS A 295 -4.69 -14.79 5.11
CA LYS A 295 -6.02 -15.02 4.55
C LYS A 295 -6.69 -13.70 4.14
N TYR A 296 -7.61 -13.78 3.18
CA TYR A 296 -8.45 -12.63 2.83
C TYR A 296 -9.29 -12.16 3.99
N GLU A 297 -9.54 -10.85 4.07
CA GLU A 297 -10.42 -10.25 5.09
C GLU A 297 -11.78 -10.96 5.18
N MET A 298 -12.34 -11.44 4.06
CA MET A 298 -13.65 -12.10 4.05
C MET A 298 -13.64 -13.53 4.62
N VAL A 299 -12.48 -14.18 4.71
CA VAL A 299 -12.35 -15.59 5.15
C VAL A 299 -11.34 -15.79 6.28
N HIS A 300 -10.74 -14.71 6.79
CA HIS A 300 -9.78 -14.79 7.89
C HIS A 300 -10.49 -15.21 9.18
N ASN A 301 -9.74 -15.86 10.08
CA ASN A 301 -10.27 -16.17 11.39
C ASN A 301 -10.09 -14.97 12.30
N ALA A 302 -11.14 -14.16 12.49
CA ALA A 302 -11.09 -12.93 13.30
C ALA A 302 -10.65 -13.13 14.77
N THR A 303 -10.57 -14.38 15.24
CA THR A 303 -10.01 -14.70 16.57
C THR A 303 -8.49 -14.91 16.52
N LEU A 304 -7.97 -15.52 15.45
CA LEU A 304 -6.55 -15.89 15.30
C LEU A 304 -5.76 -14.88 14.48
N ASP A 305 -6.36 -14.33 13.43
CA ASP A 305 -5.72 -13.46 12.45
C ASP A 305 -6.08 -12.00 12.73
N PRO A 306 -5.10 -11.09 12.91
CA PRO A 306 -5.39 -9.67 13.01
C PRO A 306 -5.74 -9.09 11.64
N SER A 307 -6.69 -8.16 11.60
CA SER A 307 -6.96 -7.39 10.37
C SER A 307 -5.79 -6.45 10.04
N LEU A 308 -5.73 -5.98 8.79
CA LEU A 308 -4.74 -4.96 8.38
C LEU A 308 -4.84 -3.69 9.23
N THR A 309 -6.05 -3.32 9.66
CA THR A 309 -6.28 -2.18 10.54
C THR A 309 -5.65 -2.41 11.91
N GLU A 310 -5.89 -3.57 12.53
CA GLU A 310 -5.35 -3.91 13.84
C GLU A 310 -3.82 -4.01 13.83
N MET A 311 -3.24 -4.60 12.77
CA MET A 311 -1.80 -4.61 12.58
C MET A 311 -1.25 -3.16 12.45
N THR A 312 -1.91 -2.31 11.69
CA THR A 312 -1.48 -0.90 11.53
C THR A 312 -1.53 -0.15 12.86
N GLU A 313 -2.58 -0.32 13.66
CA GLU A 313 -2.72 0.29 14.99
C GLU A 313 -1.66 -0.22 15.97
N ALA A 314 -1.38 -1.53 15.99
CA ALA A 314 -0.32 -2.12 16.78
C ALA A 314 1.06 -1.55 16.39
N ALA A 315 1.33 -1.44 15.08
CA ALA A 315 2.58 -0.86 14.59
C ALA A 315 2.74 0.60 15.03
N ILE A 316 1.72 1.43 14.84
CA ILE A 316 1.75 2.84 15.27
C ILE A 316 1.96 2.94 16.79
N THR A 317 1.31 2.07 17.57
CA THR A 317 1.45 2.05 19.05
C THR A 317 2.90 1.82 19.49
N ILE A 318 3.63 0.93 18.83
CA ILE A 318 5.04 0.65 19.14
C ILE A 318 5.95 1.73 18.57
N LEU A 319 5.79 2.07 17.29
CA LEU A 319 6.67 3.00 16.58
C LEU A 319 6.60 4.43 17.10
N SER A 320 5.42 4.88 17.55
CA SER A 320 5.20 6.24 18.09
C SER A 320 5.96 6.52 19.39
N ARG A 321 6.47 5.48 20.06
CA ARG A 321 7.30 5.60 21.27
C ARG A 321 8.64 6.27 20.98
N ASN A 322 9.13 6.23 19.73
CA ASN A 322 10.39 6.88 19.37
C ASN A 322 10.20 8.40 19.21
N PRO A 323 10.90 9.24 20.00
CA PRO A 323 10.74 10.69 19.93
C PRO A 323 11.21 11.30 18.61
N LYS A 324 12.11 10.63 17.86
CA LYS A 324 12.56 11.04 16.52
C LYS A 324 11.52 10.77 15.43
N GLY A 325 10.43 10.08 15.77
CA GLY A 325 9.37 9.67 14.85
C GLY A 325 9.66 8.32 14.20
N PHE A 326 8.87 8.00 13.17
CA PHE A 326 8.93 6.70 12.52
C PHE A 326 8.68 6.72 11.01
N TYR A 327 9.11 5.65 10.34
CA TYR A 327 8.67 5.28 9.00
C TYR A 327 7.82 4.01 9.08
N LEU A 328 6.65 3.99 8.46
CA LEU A 328 5.77 2.83 8.41
C LEU A 328 5.35 2.55 6.96
N PHE A 329 5.62 1.33 6.50
CA PHE A 329 5.06 0.78 5.28
C PHE A 329 3.84 -0.07 5.63
N VAL A 330 2.69 0.21 5.01
CA VAL A 330 1.46 -0.57 5.15
C VAL A 330 1.00 -1.01 3.77
N GLU A 331 0.91 -2.31 3.55
CA GLU A 331 0.42 -2.89 2.29
C GLU A 331 -0.90 -3.64 2.50
N GLY A 332 -1.87 -3.33 1.64
CA GLY A 332 -3.02 -4.19 1.40
C GLY A 332 -2.82 -4.92 0.08
N LEU A 333 -2.32 -6.16 0.14
CA LEU A 333 -2.40 -7.07 -0.98
C LEU A 333 -3.80 -7.69 -0.96
N ALA A 334 -4.52 -7.65 -2.08
CA ALA A 334 -5.54 -8.66 -2.33
C ALA A 334 -4.76 -9.88 -2.83
N PRO A 335 -4.48 -10.90 -1.99
CA PRO A 335 -3.85 -12.12 -2.51
C PRO A 335 -4.70 -12.65 -3.67
N GLN A 336 -4.14 -13.42 -4.60
CA GLN A 336 -4.95 -14.19 -5.57
C GLN A 336 -4.79 -15.68 -5.26
N LYS A 337 -5.90 -16.43 -5.25
CA LYS A 337 -6.17 -17.57 -6.16
C LYS A 337 -7.60 -18.10 -5.98
N ALA A 338 -8.17 -18.64 -7.07
CA ALA A 338 -9.31 -19.57 -7.09
C ALA A 338 -8.96 -20.81 -7.95
N VAL A 339 -9.43 -22.01 -7.59
CA VAL A 339 -9.14 -23.31 -8.24
C VAL A 339 -10.41 -24.22 -8.30
N ASP A 340 -11.63 -23.65 -8.28
CA ASP A 340 -12.86 -24.41 -7.96
C ASP A 340 -14.14 -24.09 -8.78
N ASN A 341 -14.01 -23.46 -9.97
CA ASN A 341 -14.86 -23.72 -11.16
C ASN A 341 -16.26 -23.02 -11.31
N LYS A 342 -16.32 -21.72 -11.74
CA LYS A 342 -17.20 -21.05 -12.82
C LYS A 342 -18.04 -19.78 -12.44
N THR A 343 -18.31 -18.77 -13.35
CA THR A 343 -19.31 -17.60 -13.24
C THR A 343 -19.50 -16.50 -14.46
N TYR A 344 -20.25 -15.27 -14.38
CA TYR A 344 -20.28 -13.83 -15.07
C TYR A 344 -20.65 -12.38 -14.35
N THR A 345 -19.98 -11.18 -14.45
CA THR A 345 -20.34 -9.77 -13.89
C THR A 345 -20.05 -8.47 -14.72
N SER A 346 -20.40 -7.26 -14.17
CA SER A 346 -20.16 -5.84 -14.60
C SER A 346 -18.69 -5.37 -14.63
N ILE A 347 -17.82 -5.95 -13.79
CA ILE A 347 -16.37 -5.72 -13.87
C ILE A 347 -15.84 -6.68 -14.94
N LEU A 348 -14.91 -6.24 -15.79
CA LEU A 348 -14.27 -7.07 -16.81
C LEU A 348 -12.75 -6.88 -16.74
N TYR A 349 -12.01 -7.93 -17.08
CA TYR A 349 -10.55 -7.87 -17.22
C TYR A 349 -10.15 -8.01 -18.69
N GLY A 350 -9.03 -7.41 -19.08
CA GLY A 350 -8.49 -7.57 -20.43
C GLY A 350 -8.02 -8.99 -20.72
N ASN A 351 -7.45 -9.67 -19.72
CA ASN A 351 -6.97 -11.05 -19.79
C ASN A 351 -7.09 -11.74 -18.43
N GLY A 352 -6.86 -13.05 -18.37
CA GLY A 352 -6.90 -13.81 -17.12
C GLY A 352 -7.74 -15.09 -17.20
N PRO A 353 -7.97 -15.76 -16.04
CA PRO A 353 -8.60 -17.07 -16.01
C PRO A 353 -10.09 -17.05 -16.34
N GLY A 354 -10.71 -15.87 -16.37
CA GLY A 354 -12.13 -15.70 -16.69
C GLY A 354 -12.48 -15.75 -18.19
N TYR A 355 -11.54 -16.12 -19.08
CA TYR A 355 -11.85 -16.27 -20.50
C TYR A 355 -12.86 -17.41 -20.72
N PRO A 356 -14.02 -17.14 -21.33
CA PRO A 356 -15.13 -18.11 -21.37
C PRO A 356 -14.96 -19.24 -22.41
N GLY A 357 -13.88 -19.26 -23.19
CA GLY A 357 -13.73 -20.20 -24.31
C GLY A 357 -14.38 -19.70 -25.60
N ALA A 358 -14.75 -20.62 -26.49
CA ALA A 358 -15.31 -20.30 -27.82
C ALA A 358 -16.74 -19.72 -27.78
N THR A 359 -17.45 -19.87 -26.66
CA THR A 359 -18.84 -19.42 -26.52
C THR A 359 -18.98 -18.65 -25.21
N ARG A 360 -19.43 -17.39 -25.28
CA ARG A 360 -19.64 -16.55 -24.09
C ARG A 360 -20.89 -17.04 -23.32
N PRO A 361 -20.79 -17.43 -22.03
CA PRO A 361 -21.94 -17.84 -21.25
C PRO A 361 -22.84 -16.64 -20.94
N ASN A 362 -24.14 -16.89 -20.73
CA ASN A 362 -25.08 -15.91 -20.17
C ASN A 362 -25.11 -16.03 -18.64
N VAL A 363 -25.13 -14.92 -17.89
CA VAL A 363 -25.01 -14.95 -16.42
C VAL A 363 -25.98 -14.00 -15.76
N SER A 364 -26.53 -14.46 -14.62
CA SER A 364 -27.49 -13.75 -13.79
C SER A 364 -26.81 -12.85 -12.75
N SER A 365 -27.57 -11.89 -12.24
CA SER A 365 -27.17 -11.04 -11.12
C SER A 365 -26.78 -11.81 -9.85
N SER A 366 -27.39 -12.98 -9.61
CA SER A 366 -27.06 -13.83 -8.48
C SER A 366 -25.65 -14.41 -8.57
N THR A 367 -25.26 -14.95 -9.74
CA THR A 367 -23.91 -15.50 -9.94
C THR A 367 -22.88 -14.39 -10.11
N ALA A 368 -23.31 -13.23 -10.59
CA ALA A 368 -22.51 -12.02 -10.57
C ALA A 368 -22.14 -11.56 -9.14
N GLY A 369 -23.06 -11.70 -8.18
CA GLY A 369 -22.86 -11.27 -6.79
C GLY A 369 -22.07 -12.25 -5.91
N GLU A 370 -21.68 -13.42 -6.43
CA GLU A 370 -20.95 -14.42 -5.65
C GLU A 370 -19.51 -13.95 -5.34
N PHE A 371 -19.03 -14.24 -4.13
CA PHE A 371 -17.70 -13.81 -3.69
C PHE A 371 -16.55 -14.40 -4.55
N ASN A 372 -16.71 -15.64 -5.00
CA ASN A 372 -15.72 -16.38 -5.80
C ASN A 372 -15.90 -16.18 -7.31
N TYR A 373 -16.72 -15.19 -7.69
CA TYR A 373 -16.98 -14.85 -9.07
C TYR A 373 -15.71 -14.40 -9.82
N THR A 374 -15.32 -15.09 -10.90
CA THR A 374 -14.25 -14.63 -11.82
C THR A 374 -14.82 -13.88 -13.02
N GLN A 375 -14.53 -12.59 -13.10
CA GLN A 375 -14.85 -11.66 -14.20
C GLN A 375 -14.43 -12.21 -15.55
N GLN A 376 -15.30 -12.06 -16.56
CA GLN A 376 -14.95 -12.44 -17.92
C GLN A 376 -13.71 -11.70 -18.39
N ALA A 377 -12.85 -12.44 -19.10
CA ALA A 377 -11.63 -11.91 -19.69
C ALA A 377 -11.64 -12.09 -21.22
N ALA A 378 -10.99 -11.18 -21.94
CA ALA A 378 -10.90 -11.28 -23.40
C ALA A 378 -9.79 -12.23 -23.89
N VAL A 379 -8.73 -12.44 -23.10
CA VAL A 379 -7.60 -13.33 -23.44
C VAL A 379 -7.34 -14.35 -22.30
N PRO A 380 -7.24 -15.66 -22.59
CA PRO A 380 -7.03 -16.68 -21.57
C PRO A 380 -5.61 -16.67 -21.00
N LEU A 381 -5.49 -16.57 -19.67
CA LEU A 381 -4.25 -16.76 -18.91
C LEU A 381 -4.53 -17.44 -17.57
N ASN A 382 -3.52 -18.09 -16.97
CA ASN A 382 -3.64 -18.72 -15.64
C ASN A 382 -3.72 -17.68 -14.50
N SER A 383 -3.33 -16.44 -14.76
CA SER A 383 -3.39 -15.29 -13.85
C SER A 383 -3.53 -14.04 -14.72
N GLU A 384 -4.28 -13.05 -14.23
CA GLU A 384 -4.40 -11.75 -14.89
C GLU A 384 -3.07 -10.98 -14.84
N THR A 385 -2.80 -10.20 -15.88
CA THR A 385 -1.61 -9.34 -15.93
C THR A 385 -1.89 -7.98 -15.31
N HIS A 386 -0.92 -7.41 -14.60
CA HIS A 386 -1.00 -6.02 -14.15
C HIS A 386 -1.41 -5.02 -15.26
N GLY A 387 -2.08 -3.94 -14.85
CA GLY A 387 -2.24 -2.73 -15.65
C GLY A 387 -0.92 -1.98 -15.82
N GLY A 388 -0.70 -1.41 -17.01
CA GLY A 388 0.47 -0.58 -17.33
C GLY A 388 0.20 0.92 -17.28
N GLU A 389 -1.01 1.31 -16.90
CA GLU A 389 -1.43 2.71 -16.80
C GLU A 389 -0.88 3.41 -15.56
N ASP A 390 -0.97 4.74 -15.57
CA ASP A 390 -0.63 5.55 -14.41
C ASP A 390 -1.58 5.28 -13.24
N VAL A 391 -1.04 5.22 -12.02
CA VAL A 391 -1.81 5.05 -10.78
C VAL A 391 -1.86 6.34 -9.97
N ALA A 392 -2.86 6.49 -9.10
CA ALA A 392 -3.01 7.68 -8.28
C ALA A 392 -2.07 7.67 -7.06
N ILE A 393 -1.44 8.82 -6.79
CA ILE A 393 -0.81 9.13 -5.50
C ILE A 393 -1.74 10.10 -4.77
N LEU A 394 -2.04 9.80 -3.50
CA LEU A 394 -2.81 10.69 -2.63
C LEU A 394 -1.96 11.05 -1.41
N ALA A 395 -1.80 12.35 -1.12
CA ALA A 395 -0.92 12.81 -0.05
C ALA A 395 -1.57 13.80 0.93
N LYS A 396 -1.19 13.69 2.21
CA LYS A 396 -1.58 14.59 3.31
C LYS A 396 -0.46 14.72 4.32
N GLY A 397 -0.27 15.92 4.88
CA GLY A 397 0.73 16.19 5.91
C GLY A 397 1.78 17.22 5.49
N PRO A 398 2.87 17.35 6.27
CA PRO A 398 4.01 18.18 5.89
C PRO A 398 4.58 17.78 4.52
N MET A 399 4.86 18.77 3.68
CA MET A 399 5.35 18.63 2.31
C MET A 399 4.43 17.86 1.33
N ALA A 400 3.19 17.54 1.71
CA ALA A 400 2.28 16.79 0.84
C ALA A 400 1.90 17.52 -0.47
N TYR A 401 2.01 18.86 -0.50
CA TYR A 401 1.80 19.67 -1.71
C TYR A 401 2.82 19.38 -2.82
N LEU A 402 3.93 18.71 -2.51
CA LEU A 402 4.90 18.24 -3.49
C LEU A 402 4.33 17.16 -4.42
N PHE A 403 3.25 16.48 -4.02
CA PHE A 403 2.58 15.49 -4.85
C PHE A 403 1.55 16.17 -5.74
N HIS A 404 2.00 16.60 -6.93
CA HIS A 404 1.15 17.23 -7.93
C HIS A 404 1.54 16.78 -9.35
N GLY A 405 0.60 16.90 -10.29
CA GLY A 405 0.83 16.63 -11.70
C GLY A 405 1.03 15.14 -12.01
N VAL A 406 1.90 14.86 -12.98
CA VAL A 406 2.27 13.49 -13.40
C VAL A 406 3.74 13.28 -13.09
N GLN A 407 4.05 12.27 -12.29
CA GLN A 407 5.38 12.01 -11.76
C GLN A 407 5.86 10.62 -12.18
N GLU A 408 7.18 10.44 -12.22
CA GLU A 408 7.76 9.10 -12.18
C GLU A 408 7.47 8.45 -10.82
N GLN A 409 7.21 7.15 -10.79
CA GLN A 409 6.92 6.45 -9.53
C GLN A 409 8.03 6.59 -8.48
N ASN A 410 9.29 6.72 -8.92
CA ASN A 410 10.41 6.89 -8.01
C ASN A 410 10.41 8.24 -7.26
N TYR A 411 9.63 9.22 -7.72
CA TYR A 411 9.43 10.49 -7.04
C TYR A 411 8.82 10.32 -5.64
N ILE A 412 8.03 9.27 -5.40
CA ILE A 412 7.40 8.99 -4.10
C ILE A 412 8.46 8.90 -3.00
N ALA A 413 9.48 8.07 -3.21
CA ALA A 413 10.58 7.90 -2.26
C ALA A 413 11.34 9.22 -2.03
N HIS A 414 11.61 9.98 -3.10
CA HIS A 414 12.31 11.25 -3.00
C HIS A 414 11.52 12.30 -2.23
N ALA A 415 10.22 12.45 -2.50
CA ALA A 415 9.36 13.39 -1.80
C ALA A 415 9.21 13.02 -0.31
N MET A 416 9.09 11.73 0.01
CA MET A 416 9.05 11.24 1.40
C MET A 416 10.38 11.49 2.13
N ALA A 417 11.51 11.17 1.51
CA ALA A 417 12.84 11.44 2.08
C ALA A 417 13.05 12.95 2.31
N TYR A 418 12.68 13.79 1.33
CA TYR A 418 12.75 15.24 1.44
C TYR A 418 11.87 15.77 2.58
N ALA A 419 10.64 15.25 2.73
CA ALA A 419 9.72 15.67 3.77
C ALA A 419 10.27 15.46 5.18
N ALA A 420 11.05 14.39 5.39
CA ALA A 420 11.65 14.04 6.68
C ALA A 420 13.16 14.34 6.76
N CYS A 421 13.72 15.08 5.79
CA CYS A 421 15.13 15.46 5.72
C CYS A 421 16.10 14.27 5.86
N LEU A 422 15.70 13.16 5.27
CA LEU A 422 16.52 11.96 5.16
C LEU A 422 17.42 12.08 3.93
N GLU A 423 18.51 11.32 3.93
CA GLU A 423 19.42 11.22 2.78
C GLU A 423 18.66 11.08 1.45
N PRO A 424 19.03 11.81 0.38
CA PRO A 424 20.13 12.78 0.28
C PRO A 424 19.72 14.24 0.58
N TYR A 425 18.67 14.45 1.38
CA TYR A 425 18.02 15.74 1.62
C TYR A 425 18.17 16.25 3.04
N GLU A 426 19.29 15.98 3.71
CA GLU A 426 19.57 16.44 5.07
C GLU A 426 19.52 17.98 5.19
N ASN A 427 19.83 18.68 4.10
CA ASN A 427 19.73 20.13 3.97
C ASN A 427 18.39 20.59 3.34
N CYS A 428 17.29 19.88 3.62
CA CYS A 428 15.94 20.20 3.17
C CYS A 428 15.59 21.68 3.44
N ARG A 429 15.01 22.38 2.45
CA ARG A 429 14.59 23.78 2.63
C ARG A 429 13.28 23.81 3.40
N GLN A 430 13.33 24.25 4.65
CA GLN A 430 12.15 24.40 5.51
C GLN A 430 11.94 25.86 5.90
N ARG A 431 10.68 26.25 6.12
CA ARG A 431 10.43 27.49 6.87
C ARG A 431 10.79 27.22 8.32
N ASN A 432 11.89 27.79 8.79
CA ASN A 432 12.19 27.84 10.21
C ASN A 432 10.97 28.41 10.93
N SER A 433 10.39 27.67 11.88
CA SER A 433 9.36 28.16 12.82
C SER A 433 9.87 29.27 13.76
N ALA A 434 11.05 29.85 13.47
CA ALA A 434 11.77 30.83 14.26
C ALA A 434 12.19 32.08 13.45
N ALA A 435 11.41 32.47 12.43
CA ALA A 435 11.41 33.87 12.02
C ALA A 435 10.45 34.61 12.94
N PRO A 436 10.91 35.49 13.85
CA PRO A 436 9.98 36.33 14.60
C PRO A 436 9.21 37.16 13.58
N SER A 437 7.88 37.07 13.64
CA SER A 437 7.02 38.05 13.01
C SER A 437 7.46 39.41 13.52
N THR A 438 8.12 40.20 12.68
CA THR A 438 8.23 41.63 12.90
C THR A 438 6.83 42.19 12.75
N HIS A 439 6.03 42.08 13.80
CA HIS A 439 4.89 42.94 14.01
C HIS A 439 5.46 44.36 14.09
N LEU A 440 5.37 45.08 12.98
CA LEU A 440 5.38 46.53 12.99
C LEU A 440 4.20 46.95 13.87
N THR A 441 4.48 47.25 15.14
CA THR A 441 3.54 47.92 16.01
C THR A 441 3.25 49.31 15.41
N PRO A 442 1.97 49.71 15.23
CA PRO A 442 1.63 51.04 14.79
C PRO A 442 1.74 51.98 16.00
N LEU A 443 2.97 52.27 16.43
CA LEU A 443 3.24 53.22 17.49
C LEU A 443 4.37 54.18 17.08
N ALA A 444 4.23 54.78 15.90
CA ALA A 444 5.08 55.87 15.44
C ALA A 444 4.31 56.82 14.51
N LEU A 445 3.12 57.26 14.94
CA LEU A 445 2.40 58.38 14.33
C LEU A 445 1.88 59.30 15.44
N LEU A 446 2.82 59.87 16.20
CA LEU A 446 2.59 61.02 17.07
C LEU A 446 3.77 61.99 16.89
N LEU A 447 3.56 62.96 15.98
CA LEU A 447 3.98 64.38 15.98
C LEU A 447 5.40 64.78 16.47
N PRO A 448 6.06 65.72 15.76
CA PRO A 448 5.53 67.08 15.69
C PRO A 448 5.54 67.74 14.31
N ALA A 449 4.34 68.13 13.87
CA ALA A 449 4.10 69.38 13.20
C ALA A 449 4.48 70.55 14.12
N LEU A 450 5.75 70.97 14.07
CA LEU A 450 6.19 72.24 14.65
C LEU A 450 7.51 72.64 13.99
N LEU A 451 7.44 73.24 12.81
CA LEU A 451 8.49 74.08 12.18
C LEU A 451 8.03 74.42 10.76
N LEU A 452 7.10 75.37 10.63
CA LEU A 452 6.86 76.17 9.40
C LEU A 452 5.93 77.33 9.78
N SER A 453 6.43 78.22 10.63
CA SER A 453 5.98 79.61 10.68
C SER A 453 7.21 80.46 10.92
N LEU A 454 7.95 80.71 9.84
CA LEU A 454 8.95 81.75 9.66
C LEU A 454 9.43 81.59 8.22
N PHE A 455 8.76 82.26 7.29
CA PHE A 455 9.27 82.87 6.04
C PHE A 455 8.08 83.15 5.11
N HIS A 456 7.67 84.43 5.13
CA HIS A 456 6.81 85.17 4.19
C HIS A 456 5.37 84.71 3.99
#